data_AF-A0A2K3KC00-F1
#
_entry.id   AF-A0A2K3KC00-F1
#
_cell.length_a   1.000
_cell.length_b   1.000
_cell.length_c   1.000
_cell.angle_alpha   90.00
_cell.angle_beta   90.00
_cell.angle_gamma   90.00
#
_symmetry.space_group_name_H-M   'P 1'
#
loop_
_entity.id
_entity.type
_entity.pdbx_description
1 polymer ?
#
loop_
_entity_poly.entity_id
_entity_poly.type
_entity_poly.pdbx_seq_one_letter_code
_entity_poly.pdbx_strand_id
1 'polypeptide(L)'
;KSKKELLLFKVDFEKAYDSVDWGYLEDVMGKMGFPTLWRKWIKECVCTASASVLVNGSPTEEFPFERGLRQGDPLSPFLFLLAAEGLNVLMETMVERNVFSGYNV
;
A
#
# COMPACT_ATOMS: atom_id res chain seq x y z
N LYS A 1 30.02 10.66 -26.57
CA LYS A 1 28.80 10.53 -25.73
C LYS A 1 27.65 11.21 -26.46
N SER A 2 26.64 10.48 -26.96
CA SER A 2 25.46 11.14 -27.54
C SER A 2 24.58 11.69 -26.41
N LYS A 3 23.94 12.84 -26.66
CA LYS A 3 22.89 13.36 -25.76
C LYS A 3 21.62 12.57 -26.04
N LYS A 4 21.19 11.74 -25.08
CA LYS A 4 19.89 11.08 -25.12
C LYS A 4 18.90 12.00 -24.39
N GLU A 5 17.80 12.37 -25.03
CA GLU A 5 16.73 13.09 -24.35
C GLU A 5 16.03 12.13 -23.39
N LEU A 6 15.91 12.53 -22.12
CA LEU A 6 15.36 11.70 -21.04
C LEU A 6 14.34 12.52 -20.27
N LEU A 7 13.26 11.83 -19.84
CA LEU A 7 12.30 12.34 -18.88
C LEU A 7 12.51 11.60 -17.56
N LEU A 8 12.66 12.35 -16.46
CA LEU A 8 12.61 11.79 -15.11
C LEU A 8 11.21 12.02 -14.55
N PHE A 9 10.54 10.95 -14.16
CA PHE A 9 9.24 11.00 -13.50
C PHE A 9 9.40 10.50 -12.06
N LYS A 10 9.05 11.35 -11.09
CA LYS A 10 9.09 11.02 -9.66
C LYS A 10 7.68 11.14 -9.09
N VAL A 11 7.24 10.09 -8.42
CA VAL A 11 5.96 10.03 -7.69
C VAL A 11 6.22 9.78 -6.22
N ASP A 12 5.27 10.17 -5.39
CA ASP A 12 5.29 9.95 -3.95
C ASP A 12 3.90 9.49 -3.49
N PHE A 13 3.84 8.65 -2.46
CA PHE A 13 2.58 8.14 -1.93
C PHE A 13 2.04 9.09 -0.85
N GLU A 14 0.92 9.74 -1.14
CA GLU A 14 0.25 10.56 -0.13
C GLU A 14 -0.28 9.66 1.00
N LYS A 15 0.17 9.94 2.23
CA LYS A 15 -0.23 9.20 3.44
C LYS A 15 -0.11 7.69 3.24
N ALA A 16 1.07 7.25 2.82
CA ALA A 16 1.33 5.91 2.31
C ALA A 16 0.74 4.77 3.17
N TYR A 17 0.81 4.90 4.50
CA TYR A 17 0.21 3.94 5.42
C TYR A 17 -1.30 4.12 5.57
N ASP A 18 -1.79 5.34 5.77
CA ASP A 18 -3.20 5.64 6.05
C ASP A 18 -4.12 5.41 4.83
N SER A 19 -3.54 5.37 3.63
CA SER A 19 -4.26 5.25 2.36
C SER A 19 -4.44 3.80 1.87
N VAL A 20 -3.83 2.80 2.53
CA VAL A 20 -3.89 1.40 2.07
C VAL A 20 -5.30 0.85 2.23
N ASP A 21 -5.94 0.48 1.13
CA ASP A 21 -7.22 -0.23 1.14
C ASP A 21 -7.05 -1.71 1.54
N TRP A 22 -7.85 -2.17 2.51
CA TRP A 22 -7.74 -3.53 3.04
C TRP A 22 -8.22 -4.61 2.08
N GLY A 23 -9.24 -4.31 1.25
CA GLY A 23 -9.73 -5.24 0.24
C GLY A 23 -8.70 -5.46 -0.86
N TYR A 24 -8.09 -4.37 -1.33
CA TYR A 24 -6.97 -4.41 -2.26
C TYR A 24 -5.78 -5.21 -1.70
N LEU A 25 -5.39 -4.99 -0.44
CA LEU A 25 -4.31 -5.74 0.20
C LEU A 25 -4.64 -7.25 0.26
N GLU A 26 -5.88 -7.60 0.63
CA GLU A 26 -6.36 -8.99 0.65
C GLU A 26 -6.29 -9.65 -0.74
N ASP A 27 -6.65 -8.90 -1.80
CA ASP A 27 -6.58 -9.35 -3.19
C ASP A 27 -5.14 -9.55 -3.67
N VAL A 28 -4.23 -8.62 -3.34
CA VAL A 28 -2.81 -8.75 -3.70
C VAL A 28 -2.20 -9.96 -3.03
N MET A 29 -2.42 -10.13 -1.72
CA MET A 29 -1.97 -11.33 -1.00
C MET A 29 -2.57 -12.61 -1.60
N GLY A 30 -3.83 -12.57 -2.03
CA GLY A 30 -4.48 -13.69 -2.73
C GLY A 30 -3.77 -14.05 -4.03
N LYS A 31 -3.45 -13.06 -4.86
CA LYS A 31 -2.73 -13.24 -6.14
C LYS A 31 -1.29 -13.73 -5.94
N MET A 32 -0.65 -13.36 -4.84
CA MET A 32 0.68 -13.84 -4.45
C MET A 32 0.67 -15.26 -3.86
N GLY A 33 -0.49 -15.90 -3.71
CA GLY A 33 -0.61 -17.27 -3.23
C GLY A 33 -0.59 -17.42 -1.71
N PHE A 34 -0.83 -16.35 -0.94
CA PHE A 34 -0.91 -16.45 0.51
C PHE A 34 -2.09 -17.33 0.94
N PRO A 35 -1.90 -18.29 1.87
CA PRO A 35 -2.98 -19.14 2.34
C PRO A 35 -4.13 -18.33 2.93
N THR A 36 -5.36 -18.80 2.73
CA THR A 36 -6.57 -18.12 3.23
C THR A 36 -6.55 -17.87 4.74
N LEU A 37 -5.97 -18.78 5.52
CA LEU A 37 -5.84 -18.59 6.96
C LEU A 37 -4.95 -17.39 7.32
N TRP A 38 -3.81 -17.26 6.63
CA TRP A 38 -2.90 -16.12 6.81
C TRP A 38 -3.55 -14.79 6.44
N ARG A 39 -4.27 -14.75 5.31
CA ARG A 39 -4.99 -13.55 4.89
C ARG A 39 -6.05 -13.13 5.90
N LYS A 40 -6.79 -14.09 6.47
CA LYS A 40 -7.75 -13.83 7.56
C LYS A 40 -7.06 -13.23 8.79
N TRP A 41 -5.92 -13.78 9.23
CA TRP A 41 -5.18 -13.21 10.36
C TRP A 41 -4.74 -11.78 10.11
N ILE A 42 -4.17 -11.49 8.93
CA ILE A 42 -3.79 -10.11 8.58
C ILE A 42 -5.00 -9.18 8.56
N LYS A 43 -6.13 -9.63 8.00
CA LYS A 43 -7.38 -8.87 7.99
C LYS A 43 -7.84 -8.50 9.41
N GLU A 44 -7.83 -9.47 10.33
CA GLU A 44 -8.18 -9.19 11.73
C GLU A 44 -7.18 -8.22 12.41
N CYS A 45 -5.89 -8.32 12.07
CA CYS A 45 -4.88 -7.40 12.60
C CYS A 45 -5.08 -5.94 12.15
N VAL A 46 -5.52 -5.72 10.89
CA VAL A 46 -5.64 -4.36 10.34
C VAL A 46 -7.04 -3.75 10.53
N CYS A 47 -8.11 -4.55 10.50
CA CYS A 47 -9.49 -4.05 10.49
C CYS A 47 -10.09 -3.76 11.87
N THR A 48 -9.43 -4.18 12.95
CA THR A 48 -9.98 -4.07 14.31
C THR A 48 -9.64 -2.77 15.03
N ALA A 49 -8.84 -1.91 14.40
CA ALA A 49 -8.42 -0.66 15.01
C ALA A 49 -9.58 0.37 15.05
N SER A 50 -9.72 1.04 16.19
CA SER A 50 -10.57 2.22 16.40
C SER A 50 -9.74 3.39 16.91
N ALA A 51 -10.31 4.60 16.82
CA ALA A 51 -9.75 5.81 17.42
C ALA A 51 -10.85 6.71 17.98
N SER A 52 -10.46 7.61 18.88
CA SER A 52 -11.26 8.75 19.31
C SER A 52 -10.45 10.03 19.15
N VAL A 53 -11.13 11.17 18.99
CA VAL A 53 -10.48 12.48 18.93
C VAL A 53 -10.57 13.11 20.32
N LEU A 54 -9.47 13.67 20.82
CA LEU A 54 -9.51 14.47 22.05
C LEU A 54 -9.94 15.89 21.72
N VAL A 55 -11.09 16.33 22.26
CA VAL A 55 -11.58 17.71 22.17
C VAL A 55 -11.47 18.34 23.56
N ASN A 56 -10.61 19.36 23.70
CA ASN A 56 -10.29 19.98 24.99
C ASN A 56 -9.84 18.96 26.06
N GLY A 57 -9.11 17.93 25.64
CA GLY A 57 -8.59 16.87 26.52
C GLY A 57 -9.62 15.80 26.90
N SER A 58 -10.86 15.88 26.42
CA SER A 58 -11.88 14.84 26.61
C SER A 58 -12.06 14.03 25.32
N PRO A 59 -12.11 12.69 25.38
CA PRO A 59 -12.32 11.86 24.20
C PRO A 59 -13.74 12.00 23.65
N THR A 60 -13.86 12.02 22.32
CA THR A 60 -15.12 11.81 21.61
C THR A 60 -15.52 10.33 21.66
N GLU A 61 -16.68 10.02 21.09
CA GLU A 61 -17.02 8.63 20.74
C GLU A 61 -15.93 8.02 19.85
N GLU A 62 -15.69 6.72 20.06
CA GLU A 62 -14.80 5.94 19.22
C GLU A 62 -15.44 5.69 17.85
N PHE A 63 -14.61 5.70 16.82
CA PHE A 63 -14.98 5.30 15.47
C PHE A 63 -13.97 4.27 14.95
N PRO A 64 -14.43 3.28 14.16
CA PRO A 64 -13.54 2.31 13.54
C PRO A 64 -12.76 2.96 12.38
N PHE A 65 -11.58 2.43 12.11
CA PHE A 65 -10.92 2.71 10.83
C PHE A 65 -11.59 1.89 9.71
N GLU A 66 -11.53 2.41 8.48
CA GLU A 66 -12.03 1.72 7.27
C GLU A 66 -10.92 1.33 6.30
N ARG A 67 -9.72 1.86 6.52
CA ARG A 67 -8.52 1.62 5.72
C ARG A 67 -7.27 2.00 6.51
N GLY A 68 -6.13 1.67 5.93
CA GLY A 68 -4.82 2.10 6.39
C GLY A 68 -4.10 1.06 7.23
N LEU A 69 -2.81 1.29 7.41
CA LEU A 69 -1.91 0.47 8.21
C LEU A 69 -1.41 1.28 9.40
N ARG A 70 -1.32 0.66 10.56
CA ARG A 70 -0.94 1.36 11.78
C ARG A 70 0.55 1.70 11.76
N GLN A 71 0.90 2.99 11.79
CA GLN A 71 2.29 3.39 11.93
C GLN A 71 2.86 2.95 13.29
N GLY A 72 4.08 2.44 13.27
CA GLY A 72 4.72 1.85 14.45
C GLY A 72 4.36 0.39 14.73
N ASP A 73 3.41 -0.20 13.98
CA ASP A 73 3.20 -1.64 13.98
C ASP A 73 4.34 -2.32 13.18
N PRO A 74 5.04 -3.33 13.74
CA PRO A 74 6.09 -4.07 13.05
C PRO A 74 5.67 -4.72 11.73
N LEU A 75 4.39 -5.04 11.52
CA LEU A 75 3.89 -5.66 10.29
C LEU A 75 3.62 -4.64 9.17
N SER A 76 3.25 -3.40 9.53
CA SER A 76 2.82 -2.37 8.57
C SER A 76 3.82 -2.12 7.44
N PRO A 77 5.15 -2.04 7.67
CA PRO A 77 6.10 -1.86 6.56
C PRO A 77 6.06 -3.00 5.53
N PHE A 78 5.88 -4.25 5.98
CA PHE A 78 5.81 -5.40 5.08
C PHE A 78 4.50 -5.42 4.30
N LEU A 79 3.38 -5.14 4.97
CA LEU A 79 2.07 -5.06 4.32
C LEU A 79 2.03 -3.93 3.28
N PHE A 80 2.71 -2.80 3.56
CA PHE A 80 2.85 -1.72 2.60
C PHE A 80 3.64 -2.13 1.35
N LEU A 81 4.73 -2.91 1.50
CA LEU A 81 5.47 -3.44 0.35
C LEU A 81 4.59 -4.32 -0.54
N LEU A 82 3.73 -5.17 0.05
CA LEU A 82 2.79 -5.97 -0.71
C LEU A 82 1.81 -5.07 -1.48
N ALA A 83 1.26 -4.04 -0.83
CA ALA A 83 0.38 -3.09 -1.51
C ALA A 83 1.08 -2.36 -2.67
N ALA A 84 2.33 -1.94 -2.48
CA ALA A 84 3.14 -1.27 -3.49
C ALA A 84 3.51 -2.17 -4.68
N GLU A 85 3.56 -3.49 -4.49
CA GLU A 85 3.90 -4.44 -5.57
C GLU A 85 2.92 -4.36 -6.75
N GLY A 86 1.65 -4.02 -6.50
CA GLY A 86 0.70 -3.82 -7.61
C GLY A 86 1.12 -2.71 -8.56
N LEU A 87 1.77 -1.64 -8.06
CA LEU A 87 2.34 -0.61 -8.93
C LEU A 87 3.56 -1.13 -9.71
N ASN A 88 4.42 -1.93 -9.07
CA ASN A 88 5.56 -2.56 -9.75
C ASN A 88 5.10 -3.44 -10.92
N VAL A 89 4.16 -4.35 -10.68
CA VAL A 89 3.58 -5.23 -11.71
C VAL A 89 2.91 -4.44 -12.84
N LEU A 90 2.22 -3.33 -12.53
CA LEU A 90 1.64 -2.45 -13.53
C LEU A 90 2.73 -1.82 -14.41
N MET A 91 3.82 -1.34 -13.81
CA MET A 91 4.94 -0.74 -14.55
C MET A 91 5.66 -1.77 -15.43
N GLU A 92 5.91 -2.97 -14.92
CA GLU A 92 6.47 -4.09 -15.70
C GLU A 92 5.58 -4.40 -16.91
N THR A 93 4.26 -4.52 -16.69
CA THR A 93 3.28 -4.76 -17.77
C THR A 93 3.30 -3.65 -18.83
N MET A 94 3.47 -2.39 -18.42
CA MET A 94 3.57 -1.26 -19.36
C MET A 94 4.83 -1.32 -20.21
N VAL A 95 5.95 -1.78 -19.64
CA VAL A 95 7.21 -2.00 -20.37
C VAL A 95 7.06 -3.15 -21.36
N GLU A 96 6.52 -4.28 -20.93
CA GLU A 96 6.28 -5.45 -21.79
C GLU A 96 5.39 -5.12 -22.99
N ARG A 97 4.37 -4.28 -22.77
CA ARG A 97 3.44 -3.83 -23.82
C ARG A 97 3.99 -2.69 -24.69
N ASN A 98 5.23 -2.27 -24.47
CA ASN A 98 5.87 -1.14 -25.15
C ASN A 98 5.09 0.19 -25.03
N VAL A 99 4.29 0.35 -23.96
CA VAL A 99 3.59 1.60 -23.63
C VAL A 99 4.53 2.56 -22.89
N PHE A 100 5.52 2.00 -22.17
CA PHE A 100 6.57 2.75 -21.51
C PHE A 100 7.94 2.17 -21.87
N SER A 101 8.93 3.01 -22.15
CA SER A 101 10.32 2.60 -22.36
C SER A 101 11.16 3.05 -21.17
N GLY A 102 11.58 2.09 -20.35
CA GLY A 102 12.52 2.34 -19.25
C GLY A 102 13.89 2.79 -19.76
N TYR A 103 14.66 3.44 -18.87
CA TYR A 103 16.07 3.74 -19.13
C TYR A 103 16.95 2.57 -18.68
N ASN A 104 17.67 1.96 -19.63
CA ASN A 104 18.69 0.96 -19.33
C ASN A 104 20.04 1.67 -19.13
N VAL A 105 20.65 1.49 -17.95
CA VAL A 105 21.98 2.00 -17.59
C VAL A 105 23.07 1.17 -18.27
#